data_AF-A0A0N5CSY4-F1
#
_entry.id   AF-A0A0N5CSY4-F1
#
_cell.length_a   1.000
_cell.length_b   1.000
_cell.length_c   1.000
_cell.angle_alpha   90.00
_cell.angle_beta   90.00
_cell.angle_gamma   90.00
#
_symmetry.space_group_name_H-M   'P 1'
#
loop_
_entity.id
_entity.type
_entity.pdbx_description
1 polymer ?
#
loop_
_entity_poly.entity_id
_entity_poly.type
_entity_poly.pdbx_seq_one_letter_code
_entity_poly.pdbx_strand_id
1 'polypeptide(L)' 'MFKLVRTILCDCVDRAPPNKPSSCPALKHLCKDPLYEQLMSTECPKTCGKCPTPTHQISDFIKLGTQ' A
#
# COMPACT_ATOMS: atom_id res chain seq x y z
N MET A 1 23.93 6.33 -1.27
CA MET A 1 23.25 6.94 -0.10
C MET A 1 21.75 7.20 -0.24
N PHE A 2 21.03 6.90 -1.36
CA PHE A 2 19.56 7.12 -1.43
C PHE A 2 18.73 5.91 -1.88
N LYS A 3 19.35 4.76 -2.19
CA LYS A 3 18.64 3.56 -2.68
C LYS A 3 18.10 2.64 -1.58
N LEU A 4 18.56 2.79 -0.33
CA LEU A 4 18.19 1.88 0.77
C LEU A 4 16.97 2.34 1.58
N VAL A 5 16.63 3.63 1.55
CA VAL A 5 15.46 4.21 2.26
C VAL A 5 14.14 3.96 1.52
N ARG A 6 14.20 3.65 0.22
CA ARG A 6 13.01 3.48 -0.63
C ARG A 6 12.35 2.11 -0.53
N THR A 7 13.00 1.13 0.12
CA THR A 7 12.60 -0.29 0.04
C THR A 7 11.82 -0.80 1.25
N ILE A 8 11.60 0.01 2.30
CA ILE A 8 10.86 -0.38 3.52
C ILE A 8 9.53 0.39 3.65
N LEU A 9 9.10 1.09 2.61
CA LEU A 9 7.70 1.47 2.46
C LEU A 9 7.05 0.37 1.63
N CYS A 10 6.07 -0.33 2.20
CA CYS A 10 5.12 -1.06 1.36
C CYS A 10 4.53 -0.02 0.41
N ASP A 11 4.86 -0.09 -0.88
CA ASP A 11 4.26 0.76 -1.91
C ASP A 11 2.78 0.40 -1.98
N CYS A 12 2.00 1.06 -1.13
CA CYS A 12 0.57 0.88 -1.08
C CYS A 12 -0.05 1.62 -2.26
N VAL A 13 -0.16 0.91 -3.37
CA VAL A 13 -0.68 1.43 -4.62
C VAL A 13 -1.83 0.57 -5.10
N ASP A 14 -2.78 1.22 -5.77
CA ASP A 14 -3.85 0.51 -6.47
C ASP A 14 -3.29 -0.17 -7.71
N ARG A 15 -3.70 -1.41 -7.94
CA ARG A 15 -3.27 -2.19 -9.10
C ARG A 15 -3.93 -1.64 -10.35
N ALA A 16 -3.19 -1.68 -11.45
CA ALA A 16 -3.63 -1.24 -12.76
C ALA A 16 -3.09 -2.19 -13.84
N PRO A 17 -3.84 -2.41 -14.93
CA PRO A 17 -3.32 -3.12 -16.08
C PRO A 17 -2.19 -2.32 -16.76
N PRO A 18 -1.27 -2.99 -17.48
CA PRO A 18 -0.28 -2.29 -18.28
C PRO A 18 -0.96 -1.40 -19.32
N ASN A 19 -0.47 -0.16 -19.46
CA ASN A 19 -0.99 0.86 -20.38
C ASN A 19 -2.43 1.33 -20.12
N LYS A 20 -2.98 1.09 -18.92
CA LYS A 20 -4.30 1.61 -18.53
C LYS A 20 -4.28 2.16 -17.10
N PRO A 21 -5.10 3.19 -16.80
CA PRO A 21 -5.28 3.66 -15.43
C PRO A 21 -5.95 2.58 -14.58
N SER A 22 -5.75 2.64 -13.26
CA SER A 22 -6.44 1.75 -12.31
C SER A 22 -7.95 1.98 -12.36
N SER A 23 -8.72 0.89 -12.38
CA SER A 23 -10.18 0.93 -12.25
C SER A 23 -10.65 1.13 -10.80
N CYS A 24 -9.73 1.06 -9.81
CA CYS A 24 -10.06 1.15 -8.40
C CYS A 24 -10.92 2.38 -8.02
N PRO A 25 -10.70 3.60 -8.54
CA PRO A 25 -11.52 4.76 -8.20
C PRO A 25 -13.01 4.58 -8.51
N ALA A 26 -13.35 3.89 -9.61
CA ALA A 26 -14.73 3.60 -9.98
C ALA A 26 -15.36 2.51 -9.09
N LEU A 27 -14.53 1.64 -8.53
CA LEU A 27 -14.94 0.49 -7.72
C LEU A 27 -14.95 0.79 -6.21
N LYS A 28 -14.72 2.04 -5.78
CA LYS A 28 -14.64 2.42 -4.36
C LYS A 28 -15.84 1.98 -3.51
N HIS A 29 -17.04 1.89 -4.10
CA HIS A 29 -18.23 1.42 -3.40
C HIS A 29 -18.12 -0.05 -2.96
N LEU A 30 -17.35 -0.87 -3.68
CA LEU A 30 -17.10 -2.28 -3.36
C LEU A 30 -16.18 -2.47 -2.15
N CYS A 31 -15.48 -1.42 -1.69
CA CYS A 31 -14.67 -1.50 -0.47
C CYS A 31 -15.49 -1.85 0.79
N LYS A 32 -16.81 -1.60 0.77
CA LYS A 32 -17.75 -1.89 1.87
C LYS A 32 -18.63 -3.11 1.59
N ASP A 33 -18.53 -3.70 0.41
CA ASP A 33 -19.29 -4.89 0.07
C ASP A 33 -18.54 -6.12 0.63
N PRO A 34 -19.14 -6.90 1.55
CA PRO A 34 -18.45 -8.02 2.19
C PRO A 34 -17.98 -9.09 1.21
N LEU A 35 -18.62 -9.21 0.04
CA LEU A 35 -18.19 -10.14 -1.01
C LEU A 35 -16.89 -9.68 -1.69
N TYR A 36 -16.73 -8.36 -1.86
CA TYR A 36 -15.60 -7.77 -2.58
C TYR A 36 -14.54 -7.17 -1.67
N GLU A 37 -14.80 -7.09 -0.38
CA GLU A 37 -13.95 -6.42 0.59
C GLU A 37 -12.52 -6.97 0.55
N GLN A 38 -12.35 -8.30 0.54
CA GLN A 38 -11.03 -8.95 0.50
C GLN A 38 -10.29 -8.68 -0.81
N LEU A 39 -11.00 -8.79 -1.94
CA LEU A 39 -10.44 -8.50 -3.26
C LEU A 39 -9.98 -7.05 -3.35
N MET A 40 -10.84 -6.12 -2.94
CA MET A 40 -10.57 -4.69 -2.95
C MET A 40 -9.44 -4.29 -1.99
N SER A 41 -9.25 -5.04 -0.89
CA SER A 41 -8.10 -4.86 0.00
C SER A 41 -6.77 -5.20 -0.67
N THR A 42 -6.78 -6.17 -1.59
CA THR A 42 -5.59 -6.68 -2.26
C THR A 42 -5.28 -5.88 -3.53
N GLU A 43 -6.30 -5.57 -4.30
CA GLU A 43 -6.18 -4.89 -5.59
C GLU A 43 -6.21 -3.37 -5.48
N CYS A 44 -6.97 -2.85 -4.51
CA CYS A 44 -7.23 -1.42 -4.34
C CYS A 44 -6.96 -0.92 -2.91
N PRO A 45 -5.82 -1.26 -2.28
CA PRO A 45 -5.57 -0.93 -0.88
C PRO A 45 -5.55 0.58 -0.62
N LYS A 46 -5.10 1.39 -1.60
CA LYS A 46 -5.06 2.84 -1.48
C LYS A 46 -6.45 3.45 -1.62
N THR A 47 -7.21 3.03 -2.62
CA THR A 47 -8.59 3.51 -2.81
C THR A 47 -9.49 3.16 -1.63
N CYS A 48 -9.31 1.97 -1.04
CA CYS A 48 -10.08 1.53 0.12
C CYS A 48 -9.54 2.02 1.47
N GLY A 49 -8.41 2.75 1.50
CA GLY A 49 -7.79 3.22 2.74
C GLY A 49 -7.25 2.09 3.63
N LYS A 50 -6.89 0.96 3.02
CA LYS A 50 -6.35 -0.25 3.67
C LYS A 50 -4.82 -0.30 3.63
N CYS A 51 -4.17 0.80 3.22
CA CYS A 51 -2.73 0.91 3.31
C CYS A 51 -2.26 0.73 4.75
N PRO A 52 -1.25 -0.11 5.00
CA PRO A 52 -0.61 -0.11 6.30
C PRO A 52 -0.03 1.29 6.53
N THR A 53 -0.38 1.90 7.66
CA THR A 53 0.36 3.08 8.11
C THR A 53 1.80 2.65 8.30
N PRO A 54 2.79 3.46 7.90
CA PRO A 54 4.19 3.24 8.27
C PRO A 54 4.38 3.56 9.76
N THR A 55 3.59 2.93 10.61
CA THR A 55 3.79 2.88 12.04
C THR A 55 4.52 1.58 12.32
N HIS A 56 5.78 1.76 12.69
CA HIS A 56 6.53 0.85 13.54
C HIS A 56 7.36 -0.25 12.87
N GLN A 57 8.26 0.09 11.94
CA GLN A 57 9.54 -0.64 11.77
C GLN A 57 10.71 0.32 11.43
N ILE A 58 10.54 1.62 11.66
CA ILE A 58 11.63 2.61 11.50
C ILE A 58 12.44 2.72 12.82
N SER A 59 11.83 2.40 13.96
CA SER A 59 12.46 2.49 15.29
C SER A 59 13.55 1.44 15.54
N ASP A 60 13.51 0.30 14.84
CA ASP A 60 14.48 -0.79 15.04
C ASP A 60 15.74 -0.61 14.19
N PHE A 61 15.65 0.06 13.03
CA PHE A 61 16.79 0.31 12.14
C PHE A 61 17.60 1.57 12.48
N ILE A 62 17.06 2.52 13.27
CA ILE A 62 17.85 3.68 13.75
C ILE A 62 18.90 3.24 14.77
N LYS A 63 18.71 2.11 15.48
CA LYS A 63 19.65 1.64 16.51
C LYS A 63 20.83 0.80 16.00
N LEU A 64 20.83 0.38 14.73
CA LEU A 64 21.96 -0.38 14.14
C LEU A 64 22.93 0.50 13.31
N GLY A 65 22.78 1.82 13.37
CA GLY A 65 23.56 2.78 12.57
C GLY A 65 24.60 3.61 13.35
N THR A 66 24.87 3.29 14.62
CA THR A 66 25.96 3.91 15.39
C THR A 66 26.95 2.86 15.89
N GLN A 67 27.85 2.48 14.99
CA GLN A 67 29.27 2.20 15.25
C GLN A 67 30.06 2.42 13.95
#